data_AF-A0A7V2LVS1-F1
#
_entry.id   AF-A0A7V2LVS1-F1
#
_cell.length_a   1.000
_cell.length_b   1.000
_cell.length_c   1.000
_cell.angle_alpha   90.00
_cell.angle_beta   90.00
_cell.angle_gamma   90.00
#
_symmetry.space_group_name_H-M   'P 1'
#
loop_
_entity.id
_entity.type
_entity.pdbx_description
1 polymer ?
#
loop_
_entity_poly.entity_id
_entity_poly.type
_entity_poly.pdbx_seq_one_letter_code
_entity_poly.pdbx_strand_id
1 'polypeptide(L)'
;MATSIVDPETLLAVDIGSVHTRAVLFDVVEGRYEVVALGVAPTTAQAPWNDVREGVVQAVEQVQRITGRALLGGGGELLTGSQVDGEGVDRVVITLSAGRPLQVICVGALQSISLDSARRLAESTYAELVRLFHLNDRLTPEERLNKMVLSRPDLIILAGGTDGGAVQSVLSLVENVGLAAYLAPTQHKPLVFYVGNQALVPKVRELLEPLTGLVVAPNVRPTLDTERLLVGHHELVEAFRLLRRGQMRGLDDLMEVARGHLWPTATAFGRMVRYLSRLYGGEKGVLGVDVGASATTLAAAWQGQRMTLKVYPSLGLGERLDSLLRHTPLQSIARWLTIDLDDDDVVDYLYTKATYPESVPMTEEELQVEQALGRQLLRLAVRQAYADFPQAFWQPQRALPLFEPVMLSGSLFTRAPHPAQTVLLALDGLQPIGVTTLVLDQNHLLPMLGAAAEMNPYLSVQVLESPHFLPLATVVAPVWRGGFGRPVLRVQVETGEGKPRQVELKGGALEVIPIPLGTQARVTLRPASGVDVGRGPGRGYTFQAAGTHLGLVLDGRGRPLRLPADRERRHQLYRLWWSKIRD
;
A
#
# COMPACT_ATOMS: atom_id res chain seq x y z
N MET A 1 0.76 38.09 19.34
CA MET A 1 0.81 36.62 19.47
C MET A 1 -0.41 36.09 18.74
N ALA A 2 -0.22 35.37 17.63
CA ALA A 2 -1.34 34.73 16.95
C ALA A 2 -1.82 33.59 17.84
N THR A 3 -3.06 33.69 18.32
CA THR A 3 -3.73 32.62 19.06
C THR A 3 -3.87 31.40 18.16
N SER A 4 -3.25 30.28 18.56
CA SER A 4 -3.50 28.97 17.95
C SER A 4 -5.00 28.70 17.98
N ILE A 5 -5.60 28.42 16.82
CA ILE A 5 -7.04 28.16 16.65
C ILE A 5 -7.42 26.75 17.13
N VAL A 6 -6.43 25.93 17.51
CA VAL A 6 -6.61 24.55 17.96
C VAL A 6 -6.05 24.44 19.37
N ASP A 7 -6.86 23.93 20.29
CA ASP A 7 -6.38 23.45 21.59
C ASP A 7 -5.39 22.30 21.28
N PRO A 8 -4.08 22.47 21.51
CA PRO A 8 -3.08 21.58 20.94
C PRO A 8 -3.13 20.22 21.61
N GLU A 9 -3.89 19.28 21.02
CA GLU A 9 -3.93 17.89 21.49
C GLU A 9 -2.69 17.14 21.02
N THR A 10 -1.99 16.51 21.97
CA THR A 10 -0.92 15.54 21.71
C THR A 10 -1.50 14.24 21.18
N LEU A 11 -0.82 13.62 20.22
CA LEU A 11 -1.29 12.38 19.60
C LEU A 11 -0.18 11.34 19.51
N LEU A 12 -0.42 10.16 20.07
CA LEU A 12 0.43 8.99 19.90
C LEU A 12 -0.16 8.07 18.83
N ALA A 13 0.57 7.88 17.74
CA ALA A 13 0.21 6.86 16.76
C ALA A 13 1.06 5.61 16.96
N VAL A 14 0.40 4.45 16.97
CA VAL A 14 1.06 3.15 17.10
C VAL A 14 0.76 2.30 15.87
N ASP A 15 1.79 1.92 15.11
CA ASP A 15 1.67 0.96 14.02
C ASP A 15 2.15 -0.42 14.48
N ILE A 16 1.23 -1.37 14.58
CA ILE A 16 1.51 -2.77 14.91
C ILE A 16 1.69 -3.54 13.59
N GLY A 17 2.93 -3.52 13.10
CA GLY A 17 3.37 -4.26 11.93
C GLY A 17 3.44 -5.77 12.17
N SER A 18 3.74 -6.56 11.14
CA SER A 18 3.96 -8.01 11.34
C SER A 18 5.32 -8.35 11.95
N VAL A 19 6.30 -7.45 11.86
CA VAL A 19 7.67 -7.66 12.35
C VAL A 19 8.08 -6.59 13.36
N HIS A 20 7.66 -5.34 13.15
CA HIS A 20 8.01 -4.23 14.03
C HIS A 20 6.74 -3.48 14.45
N THR A 21 6.68 -3.14 15.73
CA THR A 21 5.74 -2.18 16.29
C THR A 21 6.42 -0.81 16.36
N ARG A 22 5.77 0.23 15.84
CA ARG A 22 6.27 1.61 15.85
C ARG A 22 5.37 2.50 16.67
N ALA A 23 5.95 3.41 17.43
CA ALA A 23 5.23 4.46 18.13
C ALA A 23 5.76 5.82 17.66
N VAL A 24 4.87 6.74 17.32
CA VAL A 24 5.21 8.11 16.89
C VAL A 24 4.39 9.10 17.70
N LEU A 25 5.09 9.99 18.39
CA LEU A 25 4.47 11.10 19.12
C LEU A 25 4.43 12.34 18.24
N PHE A 26 3.22 12.86 18.06
CA PHE A 26 2.96 14.14 17.41
C PHE A 26 2.56 15.17 18.45
N ASP A 27 3.14 16.36 18.35
CA ASP A 27 2.86 17.50 19.21
C ASP A 27 3.08 18.81 18.44
N VAL A 28 2.60 19.92 19.01
CA VAL A 28 2.77 21.25 18.45
C VAL A 28 4.12 21.82 18.88
N VAL A 29 5.00 22.04 17.92
CA VAL A 29 6.29 22.71 18.08
C VAL A 29 6.26 24.01 17.27
N GLU A 30 6.54 25.14 17.92
CA GLU A 30 6.51 26.47 17.30
C GLU A 30 5.18 26.78 16.54
N GLY A 31 4.05 26.26 17.04
CA GLY A 31 2.72 26.51 16.48
C GLY A 31 2.30 25.61 15.32
N ARG A 32 3.07 24.56 15.01
CA ARG A 32 2.73 23.53 14.02
C ARG A 32 2.94 22.12 14.56
N TYR A 33 2.11 21.18 14.13
CA TYR A 33 2.30 19.76 14.42
C TYR A 33 3.57 19.24 13.77
N GLU A 34 4.40 18.58 14.57
CA GLU A 34 5.64 17.93 14.17
C GLU A 34 5.71 16.52 14.74
N VAL A 35 6.55 15.68 14.14
CA VAL A 35 6.97 14.43 14.77
C VAL A 35 7.99 14.78 15.84
N VAL A 36 7.64 14.56 17.11
CA VAL A 36 8.52 14.84 18.25
C VAL A 36 9.52 13.71 18.46
N ALA A 37 9.03 12.47 18.42
CA ALA A 37 9.83 11.29 18.67
C ALA A 37 9.22 10.05 18.03
N LEU A 38 10.08 9.09 17.72
CA LEU A 38 9.73 7.81 17.13
C LEU A 38 10.44 6.69 17.90
N GLY A 39 9.71 5.63 18.20
CA GLY A 39 10.21 4.40 18.81
C GLY A 39 9.86 3.18 17.97
N VAL A 40 10.75 2.19 17.94
CA VAL A 40 10.55 0.94 17.20
C VAL A 40 10.96 -0.25 18.05
N ALA A 41 10.06 -1.22 18.20
CA ALA A 41 10.32 -2.49 18.87
C ALA A 41 9.89 -3.67 17.98
N PRO A 42 10.39 -4.89 18.24
CA PRO A 42 9.84 -6.10 17.63
C PRO A 42 8.36 -6.25 17.93
N THR A 43 7.60 -6.76 16.96
CA THR A 43 6.20 -7.10 17.17
C THR A 43 6.07 -8.38 17.99
N THR A 44 5.26 -8.32 19.05
CA THR A 44 5.09 -9.41 20.03
C THR A 44 3.77 -10.17 19.87
N ALA A 45 3.12 -10.07 18.70
CA ALA A 45 1.87 -10.75 18.36
C ALA A 45 1.98 -12.29 18.36
N GLN A 46 3.21 -12.81 18.20
CA GLN A 46 3.53 -14.23 18.17
C GLN A 46 4.40 -14.60 19.38
N ALA A 47 4.79 -15.88 19.45
CA ALA A 47 5.71 -16.37 20.46
C ALA A 47 7.03 -15.55 20.49
N PRO A 48 7.69 -15.43 21.66
CA PRO A 48 7.35 -16.05 22.93
C PRO A 48 6.26 -15.32 23.74
N TRP A 49 6.00 -14.03 23.47
CA TRP A 49 5.06 -13.23 24.27
C TRP A 49 3.59 -13.58 23.98
N ASN A 50 3.23 -13.75 22.70
CA ASN A 50 1.84 -13.91 22.25
C ASN A 50 0.91 -12.82 22.83
N ASP A 51 1.38 -11.57 22.87
CA ASP A 51 0.64 -10.42 23.36
C ASP A 51 1.17 -9.13 22.70
N VAL A 52 0.32 -8.43 21.94
CA VAL A 52 0.76 -7.24 21.18
C VAL A 52 1.14 -6.06 22.06
N ARG A 53 0.70 -6.02 23.33
CA ARG A 53 0.95 -4.89 24.23
C ARG A 53 2.42 -4.73 24.55
N GLU A 54 3.15 -5.84 24.69
CA GLU A 54 4.58 -5.84 25.02
C GLU A 54 5.41 -5.04 23.99
N GLY A 55 5.17 -5.26 22.70
CA GLY A 55 5.83 -4.52 21.63
C GLY A 55 5.40 -3.05 21.58
N VAL A 56 4.16 -2.73 21.97
CA VAL A 56 3.69 -1.34 22.08
C VAL A 56 4.40 -0.63 23.23
N VAL A 57 4.44 -1.24 24.42
CA VAL A 57 5.13 -0.72 25.60
C VAL A 57 6.59 -0.45 25.27
N GLN A 58 7.30 -1.43 24.70
CA GLN A 58 8.70 -1.28 24.32
C GLN A 58 8.92 -0.16 23.30
N ALA A 59 8.04 0.00 22.31
CA ALA A 59 8.15 1.09 21.34
C ALA A 59 7.92 2.45 22.00
N VAL A 60 6.93 2.56 22.88
CA VAL A 60 6.60 3.80 23.60
C VAL A 60 7.68 4.16 24.63
N GLU A 61 8.31 3.19 25.30
CA GLU A 61 9.47 3.42 26.16
C GLU A 61 10.62 4.12 25.44
N GLN A 62 10.83 3.86 24.14
CA GLN A 62 11.83 4.59 23.36
C GLN A 62 11.41 6.04 23.14
N VAL A 63 10.13 6.30 22.85
CA VAL A 63 9.57 7.64 22.75
C VAL A 63 9.74 8.39 24.09
N GLN A 64 9.47 7.75 25.23
CA GLN A 64 9.72 8.33 26.55
C GLN A 64 11.19 8.67 26.75
N ARG A 65 12.12 7.76 26.41
CA ARG A 65 13.57 8.00 26.56
C ARG A 65 14.06 9.17 25.71
N ILE A 66 13.50 9.36 24.52
CA ILE A 66 13.86 10.48 23.63
C ILE A 66 13.28 11.81 24.14
N THR A 67 12.04 11.80 24.61
CA THR A 67 11.31 13.03 24.98
C THR A 67 11.51 13.45 26.44
N GLY A 68 11.87 12.51 27.32
CA GLY A 68 11.85 12.70 28.77
C GLY A 68 10.45 12.72 29.39
N ARG A 69 9.39 12.52 28.59
CA ARG A 69 7.99 12.55 29.05
C ARG A 69 7.55 11.17 29.54
N ALA A 70 6.84 11.10 30.66
CA ALA A 70 6.18 9.87 31.08
C ALA A 70 4.91 9.67 30.23
N LEU A 71 4.86 8.61 29.44
CA LEU A 71 3.75 8.21 28.57
C LEU A 71 3.12 6.88 29.02
N LEU A 72 3.78 6.16 29.93
CA LEU A 72 3.43 4.87 30.49
C LEU A 72 3.43 4.97 32.02
N GLY A 73 2.45 4.34 32.64
CA GLY A 73 2.38 4.19 34.10
C GLY A 73 3.28 3.07 34.61
N GLY A 74 3.26 2.85 35.93
CA GLY A 74 4.14 1.87 36.59
C GLY A 74 3.90 0.41 36.18
N GLY A 75 2.72 0.11 35.61
CA GLY A 75 2.36 -1.21 35.08
C GLY A 75 2.50 -1.35 33.55
N GLY A 76 3.01 -0.32 32.85
CA GLY A 76 3.12 -0.30 31.39
C GLY A 76 1.83 0.11 30.67
N GLU A 77 0.81 0.55 31.39
CA GLU A 77 -0.40 1.13 30.81
C GLU A 77 -0.13 2.51 30.20
N LEU A 78 -0.73 2.81 29.05
CA LEU A 78 -0.62 4.14 28.42
C LEU A 78 -1.34 5.19 29.27
N LEU A 79 -0.64 6.26 29.63
CA LEU A 79 -1.20 7.40 30.35
C LEU A 79 -1.97 8.27 29.35
N THR A 80 -3.29 8.36 29.53
CA THR A 80 -4.16 9.18 28.67
C THR A 80 -4.65 10.44 29.39
N GLY A 81 -4.81 11.52 28.62
CA GLY A 81 -5.06 12.87 29.13
C GLY A 81 -3.75 13.55 29.48
N SER A 82 -3.27 14.44 28.61
CA SER A 82 -2.00 15.11 28.85
C SER A 82 -2.08 16.02 30.07
N GLN A 83 -1.01 16.04 30.86
CA GLN A 83 -0.84 16.90 32.01
C GLN A 83 -0.08 18.19 31.63
N VAL A 84 -0.10 19.19 32.51
CA VAL A 84 0.53 20.51 32.27
C VAL A 84 2.05 20.40 32.07
N ASP A 85 2.68 19.37 32.64
CA ASP A 85 4.09 19.04 32.50
C ASP A 85 4.41 18.22 31.23
N GLY A 86 3.39 17.88 30.44
CA GLY A 86 3.51 17.12 29.20
C GLY A 86 3.54 15.60 29.40
N GLU A 87 3.25 15.09 30.60
CA GLU A 87 3.03 13.67 30.83
C GLU A 87 1.72 13.19 30.18
N GLY A 88 1.69 11.94 29.75
CA GLY A 88 0.55 11.34 29.06
C GLY A 88 0.32 11.85 27.64
N VAL A 89 -0.74 11.35 27.01
CA VAL A 89 -1.14 11.73 25.65
C VAL A 89 -2.66 11.93 25.57
N ASP A 90 -3.11 12.91 24.80
CA ASP A 90 -4.55 13.21 24.70
C ASP A 90 -5.28 12.20 23.83
N ARG A 91 -4.61 11.74 22.77
CA ARG A 91 -5.17 10.86 21.75
C ARG A 91 -4.22 9.73 21.41
N VAL A 92 -4.80 8.56 21.13
CA VAL A 92 -4.07 7.39 20.62
C VAL A 92 -4.77 6.90 19.35
N VAL A 93 -4.01 6.67 18.29
CA VAL A 93 -4.47 5.93 17.10
C VAL A 93 -3.63 4.70 16.89
N ILE A 94 -4.25 3.65 16.33
CA ILE A 94 -3.56 2.40 16.04
C ILE A 94 -3.73 2.07 14.56
N THR A 95 -2.65 1.69 13.91
CA THR A 95 -2.68 0.96 12.64
C THR A 95 -2.22 -0.48 12.85
N LEU A 96 -2.86 -1.42 12.16
CA LEU A 96 -2.60 -2.86 12.33
C LEU A 96 -2.43 -3.56 10.98
N SER A 97 -1.31 -4.24 10.80
CA SER A 97 -1.05 -5.17 9.70
C SER A 97 -0.55 -6.54 10.15
N ALA A 98 -0.29 -6.72 11.45
CA ALA A 98 0.04 -7.99 12.05
C ALA A 98 -1.05 -9.05 11.85
N GLY A 99 -0.68 -10.31 12.07
CA GLY A 99 -1.56 -11.46 12.06
C GLY A 99 -1.76 -12.09 10.69
N ARG A 100 -2.19 -13.35 10.68
CA ARG A 100 -2.43 -14.09 9.44
C ARG A 100 -3.49 -13.40 8.58
N PRO A 101 -3.41 -13.49 7.25
CA PRO A 101 -4.47 -12.94 6.38
C PRO A 101 -5.83 -13.58 6.68
N LEU A 102 -6.87 -12.76 6.64
CA LEU A 102 -8.25 -13.22 6.82
C LEU A 102 -8.63 -14.10 5.63
N GLN A 103 -9.12 -15.30 5.89
CA GLN A 103 -9.61 -16.20 4.85
C GLN A 103 -11.01 -15.75 4.45
N VAL A 104 -11.16 -15.23 3.22
CA VAL A 104 -12.39 -14.58 2.78
C VAL A 104 -13.06 -15.36 1.65
N ILE A 105 -14.37 -15.58 1.79
CA ILE A 105 -15.23 -16.00 0.69
C ILE A 105 -16.03 -14.78 0.22
N CYS A 106 -16.10 -14.57 -1.10
CA CYS A 106 -17.03 -13.60 -1.68
C CYS A 106 -18.19 -14.33 -2.37
N VAL A 107 -19.40 -13.85 -2.10
CA VAL A 107 -20.64 -14.35 -2.69
C VAL A 107 -21.34 -13.19 -3.39
N GLY A 108 -21.69 -13.39 -4.65
CA GLY A 108 -22.32 -12.35 -5.48
C GLY A 108 -23.52 -12.87 -6.28
N ALA A 109 -24.53 -12.04 -6.50
CA ALA A 109 -25.63 -12.39 -7.40
C ALA A 109 -25.16 -12.61 -8.85
N LEU A 110 -24.34 -11.69 -9.36
CA LEU A 110 -23.79 -11.71 -10.73
C LEU A 110 -22.26 -11.71 -10.70
N GLN A 111 -21.65 -12.54 -11.55
CA GLN A 111 -20.20 -12.76 -11.59
C GLN A 111 -19.42 -11.46 -11.89
N SER A 112 -19.70 -10.80 -13.01
CA SER A 112 -18.93 -9.62 -13.46
C SER A 112 -19.42 -8.28 -12.89
N ILE A 113 -20.28 -8.32 -11.86
CA ILE A 113 -20.89 -7.12 -11.28
C ILE A 113 -20.74 -7.16 -9.76
N SER A 114 -21.68 -7.79 -9.04
CA SER A 114 -21.69 -7.78 -7.58
C SER A 114 -20.54 -8.59 -6.97
N LEU A 115 -20.17 -9.72 -7.58
CA LEU A 115 -19.07 -10.56 -7.09
C LEU A 115 -17.72 -9.84 -7.25
N ASP A 116 -17.50 -9.15 -8.37
CA ASP A 116 -16.30 -8.34 -8.58
C ASP A 116 -16.19 -7.16 -7.58
N SER A 117 -17.32 -6.52 -7.22
CA SER A 117 -17.33 -5.49 -6.17
C SER A 117 -16.97 -6.07 -4.80
N ALA A 118 -17.54 -7.24 -4.45
CA ALA A 118 -17.18 -7.95 -3.20
C ALA A 118 -15.70 -8.35 -3.17
N ARG A 119 -15.17 -8.86 -4.30
CA ARG A 119 -13.77 -9.21 -4.47
C ARG A 119 -12.86 -8.01 -4.22
N ARG A 120 -13.12 -6.88 -4.90
CA ARG A 120 -12.33 -5.65 -4.74
C ARG A 120 -12.37 -5.10 -3.31
N LEU A 121 -13.50 -5.22 -2.63
CA LEU A 121 -13.63 -4.82 -1.23
C LEU A 121 -12.80 -5.73 -0.30
N ALA A 122 -12.85 -7.05 -0.50
CA ALA A 122 -12.01 -8.00 0.24
C ALA A 122 -10.53 -7.68 0.07
N GLU A 123 -10.10 -7.48 -1.18
CA GLU A 123 -8.69 -7.19 -1.53
C GLU A 123 -8.21 -5.81 -1.07
N SER A 124 -9.08 -4.95 -0.53
CA SER A 124 -8.67 -3.65 0.04
C SER A 124 -8.18 -3.74 1.50
N THR A 125 -8.19 -4.94 2.09
CA THR A 125 -7.67 -5.23 3.43
C THR A 125 -6.81 -6.49 3.43
N TYR A 126 -6.24 -6.87 4.57
CA TYR A 126 -5.37 -8.05 4.73
C TYR A 126 -6.13 -9.38 4.63
N ALA A 127 -6.64 -9.68 3.44
CA ALA A 127 -7.47 -10.83 3.14
C ALA A 127 -6.85 -11.73 2.06
N GLU A 128 -7.05 -13.03 2.21
CA GLU A 128 -6.76 -14.05 1.21
C GLU A 128 -8.09 -14.64 0.72
N LEU A 129 -8.36 -14.46 -0.57
CA LEU A 129 -9.57 -14.96 -1.20
C LEU A 129 -9.48 -16.48 -1.40
N VAL A 130 -10.22 -17.24 -0.59
CA VAL A 130 -10.21 -18.71 -0.69
C VAL A 130 -11.16 -19.22 -1.76
N ARG A 131 -12.34 -18.58 -1.90
CA ARG A 131 -13.36 -18.96 -2.90
C ARG A 131 -14.23 -17.77 -3.31
N LEU A 132 -14.76 -17.85 -4.52
CA LEU A 132 -15.74 -16.93 -5.10
C LEU A 132 -16.97 -17.74 -5.55
N PHE A 133 -18.17 -17.31 -5.16
CA PHE A 133 -19.43 -17.96 -5.54
C PHE A 133 -20.38 -16.98 -6.20
N HIS A 134 -21.14 -17.45 -7.19
CA HIS A 134 -22.25 -16.69 -7.75
C HIS A 134 -23.45 -17.59 -8.06
N LEU A 135 -24.64 -17.00 -8.15
CA LEU A 135 -25.89 -17.76 -8.36
C LEU A 135 -25.84 -18.73 -9.54
N ASN A 136 -25.27 -18.27 -10.65
CA ASN A 136 -25.18 -19.02 -11.91
C ASN A 136 -23.90 -19.86 -12.03
N ASP A 137 -23.22 -20.18 -10.92
CA ASP A 137 -22.04 -21.06 -10.98
C ASP A 137 -22.48 -22.50 -11.32
N ARG A 138 -21.52 -23.33 -11.75
CA ARG A 138 -21.79 -24.72 -12.15
C ARG A 138 -21.87 -25.68 -10.97
N LEU A 139 -21.94 -25.18 -9.74
CA LEU A 139 -21.95 -26.00 -8.54
C LEU A 139 -23.38 -26.35 -8.17
N THR A 140 -23.60 -27.61 -7.79
CA THR A 140 -24.83 -27.99 -7.12
C THR A 140 -24.92 -27.30 -5.74
N PRO A 141 -26.13 -27.14 -5.17
CA PRO A 141 -26.29 -26.57 -3.83
C PRO A 141 -25.45 -27.28 -2.76
N GLU A 142 -25.39 -28.62 -2.82
CA GLU A 142 -24.61 -29.46 -1.90
C GLU A 142 -23.10 -29.22 -2.03
N GLU A 143 -22.58 -29.18 -3.26
CA GLU A 143 -21.16 -28.89 -3.50
C GLU A 143 -20.79 -27.47 -3.05
N ARG A 144 -21.66 -26.50 -3.30
CA ARG A 144 -21.45 -25.11 -2.88
C ARG A 144 -21.36 -25.02 -1.36
N LEU A 145 -22.33 -25.62 -0.67
CA LEU A 145 -22.38 -25.66 0.79
C LEU A 145 -21.15 -26.37 1.37
N ASN A 146 -20.81 -27.55 0.85
CA ASN A 146 -19.64 -28.30 1.30
C ASN A 146 -18.35 -27.50 1.10
N LYS A 147 -18.18 -26.84 -0.05
CA LYS A 147 -17.02 -25.97 -0.31
C LYS A 147 -16.98 -24.76 0.63
N MET A 148 -18.11 -24.13 0.95
CA MET A 148 -18.16 -23.02 1.90
C MET A 148 -17.71 -23.46 3.30
N VAL A 149 -18.25 -24.58 3.79
CA VAL A 149 -17.94 -25.11 5.14
C VAL A 149 -16.49 -25.58 5.24
N LEU A 150 -16.00 -26.36 4.26
CA LEU A 150 -14.63 -26.90 4.27
C LEU A 150 -13.56 -25.82 4.09
N SER A 151 -13.90 -24.67 3.50
CA SER A 151 -12.96 -23.55 3.36
C SER A 151 -12.66 -22.85 4.68
N ARG A 152 -13.45 -23.08 5.74
CA ARG A 152 -13.30 -22.47 7.07
C ARG A 152 -12.99 -20.95 7.02
N PRO A 153 -13.83 -20.15 6.34
CA PRO A 153 -13.58 -18.72 6.21
C PRO A 153 -13.66 -17.99 7.56
N ASP A 154 -12.86 -16.95 7.71
CA ASP A 154 -13.02 -15.97 8.78
C ASP A 154 -14.17 -15.01 8.45
N LEU A 155 -14.29 -14.63 7.17
CA LEU A 155 -15.26 -13.65 6.68
C LEU A 155 -15.94 -14.13 5.39
N ILE A 156 -17.25 -13.92 5.31
CA ILE A 156 -18.03 -14.07 4.08
C ILE A 156 -18.56 -12.70 3.67
N ILE A 157 -18.08 -12.16 2.55
CA ILE A 157 -18.62 -10.92 1.97
C ILE A 157 -19.76 -11.29 1.02
N LEU A 158 -20.97 -10.90 1.39
CA LEU A 158 -22.19 -11.13 0.63
C LEU A 158 -22.62 -9.84 -0.07
N ALA A 159 -22.41 -9.78 -1.38
CA ALA A 159 -22.91 -8.70 -2.23
C ALA A 159 -24.06 -9.21 -3.11
N GLY A 160 -25.00 -8.33 -3.46
CA GLY A 160 -26.06 -8.72 -4.38
C GLY A 160 -27.29 -7.84 -4.32
N GLY A 161 -27.95 -7.77 -5.47
CA GLY A 161 -29.10 -6.90 -5.70
C GLY A 161 -28.67 -5.44 -5.89
N THR A 162 -29.11 -4.82 -6.98
CA THR A 162 -29.22 -3.37 -7.02
C THR A 162 -30.30 -2.92 -6.05
N ASP A 163 -30.28 -1.65 -5.65
CA ASP A 163 -31.38 -1.10 -4.85
C ASP A 163 -32.66 -1.10 -5.70
N GLY A 164 -33.73 -1.71 -5.18
CA GLY A 164 -34.95 -1.99 -5.95
C GLY A 164 -34.85 -3.17 -6.96
N GLY A 165 -33.76 -3.94 -6.92
CA GLY A 165 -33.54 -5.11 -7.78
C GLY A 165 -34.17 -6.42 -7.28
N ALA A 166 -33.76 -7.53 -7.88
CA ALA A 166 -34.32 -8.86 -7.61
C ALA A 166 -34.11 -9.33 -6.15
N VAL A 167 -35.21 -9.44 -5.41
CA VAL A 167 -35.23 -9.81 -3.98
C VAL A 167 -34.94 -11.29 -3.75
N GLN A 168 -35.68 -12.18 -4.45
CA GLN A 168 -35.64 -13.63 -4.19
C GLN A 168 -34.26 -14.25 -4.43
N SER A 169 -33.58 -13.81 -5.49
CA SER A 169 -32.24 -14.27 -5.83
C SER A 169 -31.21 -13.96 -4.73
N VAL A 170 -31.32 -12.79 -4.10
CA VAL A 170 -30.42 -12.40 -3.00
C VAL A 170 -30.76 -13.16 -1.72
N LEU A 171 -32.06 -13.33 -1.41
CA LEU A 171 -32.48 -14.11 -0.24
C LEU A 171 -32.01 -15.57 -0.32
N SER A 172 -32.06 -16.20 -1.49
CA SER A 172 -31.50 -17.55 -1.68
C SER A 172 -30.00 -17.61 -1.40
N LEU A 173 -29.22 -16.57 -1.72
CA LEU A 173 -27.81 -16.50 -1.33
C LEU A 173 -27.64 -16.37 0.18
N VAL A 174 -28.46 -15.53 0.82
CA VAL A 174 -28.46 -15.32 2.27
C VAL A 174 -28.75 -16.64 3.00
N GLU A 175 -29.75 -17.41 2.55
CA GLU A 175 -30.11 -18.71 3.11
C GLU A 175 -28.97 -19.72 2.98
N ASN A 176 -28.32 -19.79 1.81
CA ASN A 176 -27.17 -20.67 1.61
C ASN A 176 -25.99 -20.31 2.52
N VAL A 177 -25.71 -19.01 2.69
CA VAL A 177 -24.67 -18.54 3.62
C VAL A 177 -25.07 -18.84 5.07
N GLY A 178 -26.34 -18.65 5.43
CA GLY A 178 -26.86 -19.01 6.76
C GLY A 178 -26.69 -20.49 7.07
N LEU A 179 -27.04 -21.38 6.12
CA LEU A 179 -26.85 -22.82 6.27
C LEU A 179 -25.36 -23.18 6.40
N ALA A 180 -24.48 -22.56 5.63
CA ALA A 180 -23.04 -22.75 5.77
C ALA A 180 -22.53 -22.31 7.15
N ALA A 181 -23.01 -21.17 7.67
CA ALA A 181 -22.67 -20.68 8.99
C ALA A 181 -23.22 -21.56 10.12
N TYR A 182 -24.41 -22.14 9.94
CA TYR A 182 -25.02 -23.09 10.87
C TYR A 182 -24.22 -24.39 10.97
N LEU A 183 -23.75 -24.92 9.83
CA LEU A 183 -22.94 -26.14 9.76
C LEU A 183 -21.47 -25.92 10.14
N ALA A 184 -21.01 -24.67 10.18
CA ALA A 184 -19.64 -24.35 10.58
C ALA A 184 -19.42 -24.73 12.06
N PRO A 185 -18.21 -25.22 12.44
CA PRO A 185 -17.89 -25.51 13.82
C PRO A 185 -18.11 -24.28 14.71
N THR A 186 -18.67 -24.46 15.92
CA THR A 186 -19.01 -23.36 16.83
C THR A 186 -17.83 -22.42 17.12
N GLN A 187 -16.61 -22.97 17.18
CA GLN A 187 -15.38 -22.21 17.43
C GLN A 187 -14.88 -21.40 16.21
N HIS A 188 -15.42 -21.65 15.02
CA HIS A 188 -14.98 -21.07 13.75
C HIS A 188 -16.18 -20.61 12.91
N LYS A 189 -17.16 -19.96 13.53
CA LYS A 189 -18.27 -19.36 12.80
C LYS A 189 -17.77 -18.13 12.02
N PRO A 190 -18.00 -18.06 10.69
CA PRO A 190 -17.55 -16.93 9.89
C PRO A 190 -18.38 -15.70 10.19
N LEU A 191 -17.73 -14.53 10.28
CA LEU A 191 -18.43 -13.26 10.27
C LEU A 191 -19.03 -13.05 8.88
N VAL A 192 -20.29 -12.62 8.79
CA VAL A 192 -20.90 -12.24 7.51
C VAL A 192 -20.87 -10.73 7.36
N PHE A 193 -20.40 -10.25 6.20
CA PHE A 193 -20.40 -8.84 5.83
C PHE A 193 -21.33 -8.61 4.63
N TYR A 194 -22.51 -8.04 4.89
CA TYR A 194 -23.52 -7.78 3.87
C TYR A 194 -23.38 -6.38 3.29
N VAL A 195 -23.22 -6.30 1.97
CA VAL A 195 -22.98 -5.06 1.22
C VAL A 195 -23.94 -4.91 0.02
N GLY A 196 -25.14 -5.48 0.14
CA GLY A 196 -26.13 -5.57 -0.94
C GLY A 196 -27.33 -4.64 -0.78
N ASN A 197 -28.43 -4.99 -1.46
CA ASN A 197 -29.70 -4.25 -1.47
C ASN A 197 -30.19 -3.88 -0.06
N GLN A 198 -30.29 -2.58 0.21
CA GLN A 198 -30.62 -2.06 1.53
C GLN A 198 -32.04 -2.42 2.00
N ALA A 199 -32.98 -2.65 1.08
CA ALA A 199 -34.34 -3.05 1.42
C ALA A 199 -34.41 -4.47 2.05
N LEU A 200 -33.37 -5.29 1.85
CA LEU A 200 -33.32 -6.66 2.37
C LEU A 200 -32.69 -6.77 3.75
N VAL A 201 -32.08 -5.70 4.25
CA VAL A 201 -31.36 -5.72 5.54
C VAL A 201 -32.20 -6.29 6.69
N PRO A 202 -33.49 -5.93 6.88
CA PRO A 202 -34.29 -6.52 7.95
C PRO A 202 -34.38 -8.06 7.87
N LYS A 203 -34.57 -8.59 6.65
CA LYS A 203 -34.66 -10.04 6.43
C LYS A 203 -33.30 -10.72 6.55
N VAL A 204 -32.23 -10.06 6.11
CA VAL A 204 -30.86 -10.56 6.29
C VAL A 204 -30.52 -10.69 7.76
N ARG A 205 -30.88 -9.70 8.59
CA ARG A 205 -30.69 -9.75 10.04
C ARG A 205 -31.46 -10.93 10.67
N GLU A 206 -32.75 -11.04 10.34
CA GLU A 206 -33.62 -12.14 10.81
C GLU A 206 -33.01 -13.52 10.53
N LEU A 207 -32.42 -13.73 9.33
CA LEU A 207 -31.88 -15.00 8.90
C LEU A 207 -30.47 -15.30 9.45
N LEU A 208 -29.61 -14.29 9.61
CA LEU A 208 -28.18 -14.51 9.87
C LEU A 208 -27.75 -14.23 11.32
N GLU A 209 -28.32 -13.25 12.01
CA GLU A 209 -27.91 -12.89 13.38
C GLU A 209 -28.04 -14.06 14.38
N PRO A 210 -29.06 -14.94 14.30
CA PRO A 210 -29.12 -16.13 15.17
C PRO A 210 -28.02 -17.16 14.89
N LEU A 211 -27.44 -17.12 13.68
CA LEU A 211 -26.52 -18.14 13.20
C LEU A 211 -25.06 -17.71 13.36
N THR A 212 -24.75 -16.43 13.15
CA THR A 212 -23.40 -15.87 13.21
C THR A 212 -23.39 -14.35 13.38
N GLY A 213 -22.21 -13.77 13.58
CA GLY A 213 -22.04 -12.31 13.59
C GLY A 213 -22.32 -11.71 12.21
N LEU A 214 -22.97 -10.54 12.20
CA LEU A 214 -23.36 -9.83 10.98
C LEU A 214 -22.92 -8.37 11.04
N VAL A 215 -22.18 -7.93 10.02
CA VAL A 215 -21.91 -6.52 9.74
C VAL A 215 -22.66 -6.15 8.46
N VAL A 216 -23.33 -5.00 8.45
CA VAL A 216 -24.11 -4.50 7.32
C VAL A 216 -23.56 -3.15 6.90
N ALA A 217 -23.31 -2.95 5.61
CA ALA A 217 -22.91 -1.67 5.03
C ALA A 217 -23.88 -1.19 3.94
N PRO A 218 -23.73 0.06 3.47
CA PRO A 218 -24.42 0.52 2.28
C PRO A 218 -24.07 -0.34 1.05
N ASN A 219 -25.00 -0.37 0.08
CA ASN A 219 -24.83 -1.16 -1.12
C ASN A 219 -23.61 -0.69 -1.93
N VAL A 220 -22.65 -1.58 -2.18
CA VAL A 220 -21.47 -1.27 -3.00
C VAL A 220 -21.79 -1.22 -4.50
N ARG A 221 -22.96 -1.72 -4.89
CA ARG A 221 -23.47 -1.73 -6.25
C ARG A 221 -24.97 -1.33 -6.30
N PRO A 222 -25.30 -0.06 -5.95
CA PRO A 222 -26.69 0.39 -5.88
C PRO A 222 -27.40 0.30 -7.23
N THR A 223 -26.68 0.50 -8.35
CA THR A 223 -27.18 0.29 -9.72
C THR A 223 -26.21 -0.58 -10.51
N LEU A 224 -26.64 -1.11 -11.67
CA LEU A 224 -25.78 -1.95 -12.50
C LEU A 224 -24.52 -1.21 -12.97
N ASP A 225 -24.59 0.10 -13.20
CA ASP A 225 -23.48 0.90 -13.73
C ASP A 225 -22.66 1.64 -12.67
N THR A 226 -23.19 1.77 -11.44
CA THR A 226 -22.55 2.54 -10.37
C THR A 226 -21.94 1.62 -9.33
N GLU A 227 -20.61 1.66 -9.21
CA GLU A 227 -19.87 1.03 -8.12
C GLU A 227 -19.45 2.07 -7.07
N ARG A 228 -19.65 1.75 -5.80
CA ARG A 228 -19.25 2.58 -4.65
C ARG A 228 -18.53 1.72 -3.63
N LEU A 229 -17.23 1.44 -3.81
CA LEU A 229 -16.49 0.63 -2.83
C LEU A 229 -16.27 1.38 -1.51
N LEU A 230 -15.99 2.68 -1.59
CA LEU A 230 -15.63 3.50 -0.42
C LEU A 230 -16.72 3.59 0.65
N VAL A 231 -18.00 3.38 0.30
CA VAL A 231 -19.10 3.48 1.27
C VAL A 231 -19.15 2.31 2.24
N GLY A 232 -18.53 1.18 1.90
CA GLY A 232 -18.44 0.00 2.78
C GLY A 232 -17.10 -0.12 3.51
N HIS A 233 -16.18 0.83 3.35
CA HIS A 233 -14.86 0.73 3.98
C HIS A 233 -14.92 0.89 5.50
N HIS A 234 -15.82 1.72 6.02
CA HIS A 234 -15.94 1.92 7.47
C HIS A 234 -16.41 0.62 8.15
N GLU A 235 -17.43 -0.01 7.60
CA GLU A 235 -17.94 -1.29 8.10
C GLU A 235 -16.98 -2.45 7.85
N LEU A 236 -16.18 -2.41 6.77
CA LEU A 236 -15.09 -3.36 6.58
C LEU A 236 -14.02 -3.22 7.68
N VAL A 237 -13.74 -2.00 8.13
CA VAL A 237 -12.84 -1.75 9.27
C VAL A 237 -13.44 -2.30 10.56
N GLU A 238 -14.75 -2.15 10.79
CA GLU A 238 -15.45 -2.80 11.91
C GLU A 238 -15.34 -4.33 11.85
N ALA A 239 -15.62 -4.93 10.69
CA ALA A 239 -15.47 -6.37 10.48
C ALA A 239 -14.04 -6.84 10.76
N PHE A 240 -13.04 -6.08 10.30
CA PHE A 240 -11.63 -6.36 10.58
C PHE A 240 -11.33 -6.29 12.09
N ARG A 241 -11.80 -5.26 12.79
CA ARG A 241 -11.61 -5.10 14.24
C ARG A 241 -12.17 -6.31 14.99
N LEU A 242 -13.42 -6.70 14.72
CA LEU A 242 -14.07 -7.85 15.35
C LEU A 242 -13.28 -9.15 15.16
N LEU A 243 -12.79 -9.40 13.94
CA LEU A 243 -12.02 -10.59 13.63
C LEU A 243 -10.63 -10.58 14.29
N ARG A 244 -9.98 -9.42 14.37
CA ARG A 244 -8.64 -9.30 14.98
C ARG A 244 -8.65 -9.43 16.49
N ARG A 245 -9.70 -8.97 17.18
CA ARG A 245 -9.88 -9.17 18.62
C ARG A 245 -9.81 -10.65 19.01
N GLY A 246 -10.49 -11.52 18.25
CA GLY A 246 -10.46 -12.96 18.47
C GLY A 246 -9.12 -13.65 18.14
N GLN A 247 -8.21 -12.96 17.44
CA GLN A 247 -6.95 -13.53 16.95
C GLN A 247 -5.71 -13.03 17.70
N MET A 248 -5.81 -11.91 18.43
CA MET A 248 -4.66 -11.25 19.04
C MET A 248 -4.92 -10.89 20.49
N ARG A 249 -4.17 -11.52 21.38
CA ARG A 249 -4.17 -11.17 22.80
C ARG A 249 -3.64 -9.75 23.02
N GLY A 250 -4.29 -9.01 23.92
CA GLY A 250 -3.92 -7.64 24.29
C GLY A 250 -4.46 -6.57 23.33
N LEU A 251 -5.08 -6.95 22.21
CA LEU A 251 -5.63 -5.99 21.26
C LEU A 251 -6.87 -5.26 21.80
N ASP A 252 -7.70 -5.93 22.61
CA ASP A 252 -8.88 -5.32 23.22
C ASP A 252 -8.51 -4.13 24.11
N ASP A 253 -7.52 -4.29 24.99
CA ASP A 253 -7.01 -3.23 25.87
C ASP A 253 -6.49 -2.03 25.06
N LEU A 254 -5.73 -2.29 24.00
CA LEU A 254 -5.22 -1.25 23.12
C LEU A 254 -6.34 -0.51 22.37
N MET A 255 -7.38 -1.24 21.96
CA MET A 255 -8.55 -0.63 21.33
C MET A 255 -9.36 0.23 22.30
N GLU A 256 -9.42 -0.15 23.57
CA GLU A 256 -10.06 0.66 24.62
C GLU A 256 -9.29 1.98 24.82
N VAL A 257 -7.96 1.91 24.93
CA VAL A 257 -7.09 3.10 25.03
C VAL A 257 -7.24 4.01 23.80
N ALA A 258 -7.28 3.44 22.60
CA ALA A 258 -7.50 4.18 21.35
C ALA A 258 -8.97 4.61 21.14
N ARG A 259 -9.88 4.30 22.07
CA ARG A 259 -11.33 4.57 21.96
C ARG A 259 -11.92 4.09 20.63
N GLY A 260 -11.46 2.94 20.15
CA GLY A 260 -11.87 2.35 18.88
C GLY A 260 -11.16 2.87 17.63
N HIS A 261 -10.19 3.80 17.71
CA HIS A 261 -9.46 4.35 16.56
C HIS A 261 -8.35 3.42 16.05
N LEU A 262 -8.70 2.17 15.75
CA LEU A 262 -7.81 1.17 15.14
C LEU A 262 -8.13 0.99 13.66
N TRP A 263 -7.15 1.17 12.78
CA TRP A 263 -7.33 1.03 11.34
C TRP A 263 -6.45 -0.10 10.79
N PRO A 264 -6.89 -0.88 9.79
CA PRO A 264 -5.96 -1.65 8.97
C PRO A 264 -4.92 -0.69 8.36
N THR A 265 -3.62 -0.99 8.49
CA THR A 265 -2.54 -0.12 8.00
C THR A 265 -2.74 0.24 6.51
N ALA A 266 -3.08 -0.73 5.67
CA ALA A 266 -3.40 -0.51 4.26
C ALA A 266 -4.59 0.46 4.01
N THR A 267 -5.64 0.37 4.80
CA THR A 267 -6.80 1.26 4.68
C THR A 267 -6.41 2.69 5.04
N ALA A 268 -5.65 2.86 6.12
CA ALA A 268 -5.15 4.17 6.54
C ALA A 268 -4.18 4.77 5.51
N PHE A 269 -3.27 3.97 4.98
CA PHE A 269 -2.38 4.35 3.86
C PHE A 269 -3.17 4.83 2.63
N GLY A 270 -4.20 4.07 2.23
CA GLY A 270 -5.06 4.42 1.12
C GLY A 270 -5.84 5.72 1.34
N ARG A 271 -6.22 6.05 2.59
CA ARG A 271 -6.85 7.34 2.93
C ARG A 271 -5.92 8.50 2.62
N MET A 272 -4.62 8.40 2.93
CA MET A 272 -3.63 9.44 2.61
C MET A 272 -3.39 9.59 1.12
N VAL A 273 -3.28 8.48 0.38
CA VAL A 273 -3.16 8.55 -1.09
C VAL A 273 -4.39 9.21 -1.72
N ARG A 274 -5.59 8.88 -1.23
CA ARG A 274 -6.83 9.55 -1.65
C ARG A 274 -6.81 11.03 -1.31
N TYR A 275 -6.38 11.41 -0.11
CA TYR A 275 -6.25 12.79 0.31
C TYR A 275 -5.31 13.58 -0.61
N LEU A 276 -4.09 13.06 -0.85
CA LEU A 276 -3.11 13.66 -1.76
C LEU A 276 -3.68 13.83 -3.18
N SER A 277 -4.45 12.85 -3.67
CA SER A 277 -5.08 12.97 -4.99
C SER A 277 -6.15 14.08 -5.08
N ARG A 278 -6.74 14.50 -3.96
CA ARG A 278 -7.61 15.68 -3.90
C ARG A 278 -6.79 16.95 -3.85
N LEU A 279 -5.75 16.96 -3.01
CA LEU A 279 -4.88 18.12 -2.80
C LEU A 279 -4.20 18.56 -4.11
N TYR A 280 -3.65 17.62 -4.87
CA TYR A 280 -3.01 17.93 -6.16
C TYR A 280 -4.01 18.21 -7.29
N GLY A 281 -5.25 17.69 -7.20
CA GLY A 281 -6.39 18.06 -8.05
C GLY A 281 -6.23 17.86 -9.58
N GLY A 282 -5.13 17.27 -10.04
CA GLY A 282 -4.75 17.22 -11.45
C GLY A 282 -5.41 16.10 -12.26
N GLU A 283 -5.06 16.04 -13.55
CA GLU A 283 -5.46 14.95 -14.45
C GLU A 283 -4.74 13.62 -14.14
N LYS A 284 -3.57 13.70 -13.52
CA LYS A 284 -2.80 12.54 -13.05
C LYS A 284 -3.36 12.03 -11.73
N GLY A 285 -3.21 10.73 -11.49
CA GLY A 285 -3.52 10.16 -10.18
C GLY A 285 -2.37 10.35 -9.18
N VAL A 286 -2.58 9.91 -7.95
CA VAL A 286 -1.50 9.62 -6.99
C VAL A 286 -1.41 8.11 -6.83
N LEU A 287 -0.19 7.59 -6.86
CA LEU A 287 0.09 6.18 -6.55
C LEU A 287 0.85 6.10 -5.24
N GLY A 288 0.39 5.30 -4.30
CA GLY A 288 1.14 4.88 -3.14
C GLY A 288 1.45 3.40 -3.22
N VAL A 289 2.68 3.04 -2.87
CA VAL A 289 3.17 1.68 -2.81
C VAL A 289 3.82 1.46 -1.46
N ASP A 290 3.32 0.48 -0.72
CA ASP A 290 3.90 0.04 0.54
C ASP A 290 4.31 -1.43 0.44
N VAL A 291 5.59 -1.73 0.63
CA VAL A 291 6.11 -3.12 0.64
C VAL A 291 6.59 -3.46 2.04
N GLY A 292 5.75 -4.20 2.77
CA GLY A 292 6.04 -4.71 4.09
C GLY A 292 6.46 -6.18 4.09
N ALA A 293 6.67 -6.71 5.28
CA ALA A 293 6.99 -8.12 5.48
C ALA A 293 5.78 -9.04 5.21
N SER A 294 4.57 -8.66 5.63
CA SER A 294 3.37 -9.49 5.46
C SER A 294 2.63 -9.28 4.13
N ALA A 295 2.77 -8.12 3.49
CA ALA A 295 2.03 -7.80 2.27
C ALA A 295 2.68 -6.66 1.47
N THR A 296 2.32 -6.58 0.19
CA THR A 296 2.45 -5.37 -0.61
C THR A 296 1.09 -4.69 -0.75
N THR A 297 1.02 -3.39 -0.46
CA THR A 297 -0.17 -2.56 -0.65
C THR A 297 0.04 -1.59 -1.82
N LEU A 298 -0.92 -1.54 -2.74
CA LEU A 298 -1.03 -0.55 -3.80
C LEU A 298 -2.29 0.27 -3.61
N ALA A 299 -2.13 1.58 -3.50
CA ALA A 299 -3.22 2.53 -3.48
C ALA A 299 -3.07 3.49 -4.67
N ALA A 300 -4.09 3.61 -5.51
CA ALA A 300 -4.12 4.57 -6.60
C ALA A 300 -5.40 5.40 -6.49
N ALA A 301 -5.30 6.72 -6.59
CA ALA A 301 -6.47 7.60 -6.50
C ALA A 301 -6.42 8.75 -7.50
N TRP A 302 -7.58 9.13 -8.03
CA TRP A 302 -7.76 10.24 -8.96
C TRP A 302 -8.84 11.17 -8.44
N GLN A 303 -8.49 12.45 -8.27
CA GLN A 303 -9.40 13.52 -7.81
C GLN A 303 -10.15 13.15 -6.50
N GLY A 304 -9.59 12.22 -5.72
CA GLY A 304 -10.16 11.62 -4.51
C GLY A 304 -11.54 10.97 -4.60
N GLN A 305 -12.05 10.72 -5.80
CA GLN A 305 -13.34 10.05 -6.01
C GLN A 305 -13.14 8.60 -6.49
N ARG A 306 -12.21 8.39 -7.42
CA ARG A 306 -11.91 7.07 -7.97
C ARG A 306 -10.66 6.54 -7.27
N MET A 307 -10.79 5.41 -6.58
CA MET A 307 -9.71 4.81 -5.81
C MET A 307 -9.65 3.32 -6.06
N THR A 308 -8.44 2.80 -6.23
CA THR A 308 -8.11 1.39 -6.26
C THR A 308 -7.18 1.13 -5.08
N LEU A 309 -7.60 0.31 -4.13
CA LEU A 309 -6.77 -0.15 -3.01
C LEU A 309 -6.67 -1.67 -3.09
N LYS A 310 -5.44 -2.17 -3.17
CA LYS A 310 -5.12 -3.59 -3.30
C LYS A 310 -4.07 -3.95 -2.27
N VAL A 311 -4.34 -4.97 -1.48
CA VAL A 311 -3.43 -5.55 -0.51
C VAL A 311 -3.15 -6.98 -0.96
N TYR A 312 -1.88 -7.33 -1.06
CA TYR A 312 -1.43 -8.64 -1.52
C TYR A 312 -0.65 -9.34 -0.40
N PRO A 313 -1.31 -10.12 0.47
CA PRO A 313 -0.63 -10.83 1.55
C PRO A 313 0.32 -11.95 1.09
N SER A 314 0.22 -12.37 -0.17
CA SER A 314 1.16 -13.31 -0.79
C SER A 314 2.38 -12.65 -1.41
N LEU A 315 2.45 -11.31 -1.37
CA LEU A 315 3.52 -10.51 -1.98
C LEU A 315 4.24 -9.66 -0.90
N GLY A 316 4.59 -10.26 0.24
CA GLY A 316 5.41 -9.62 1.28
C GLY A 316 6.87 -10.11 1.28
N LEU A 317 7.76 -9.39 1.97
CA LEU A 317 9.20 -9.74 2.14
C LEU A 317 9.51 -10.45 3.48
N GLY A 318 8.54 -11.16 4.05
CA GLY A 318 8.65 -11.80 5.37
C GLY A 318 8.16 -13.25 5.38
N GLU A 319 7.38 -13.62 6.39
CA GLU A 319 7.01 -15.01 6.74
C GLU A 319 6.50 -15.88 5.58
N ARG A 320 5.83 -15.29 4.59
CA ARG A 320 5.21 -16.00 3.46
C ARG A 320 5.94 -15.79 2.15
N LEU A 321 7.21 -15.39 2.19
CA LEU A 321 7.97 -15.06 1.00
C LEU A 321 8.20 -16.29 0.08
N ASP A 322 8.27 -17.50 0.64
CA ASP A 322 8.24 -18.78 -0.09
C ASP A 322 7.05 -18.89 -1.06
N SER A 323 5.90 -18.33 -0.67
CA SER A 323 4.68 -18.34 -1.49
C SER A 323 4.79 -17.55 -2.79
N LEU A 324 5.80 -16.69 -2.91
CA LEU A 324 6.08 -15.94 -4.13
C LEU A 324 6.31 -16.87 -5.32
N LEU A 325 6.96 -18.02 -5.11
CA LEU A 325 7.26 -18.98 -6.17
C LEU A 325 6.00 -19.63 -6.77
N ARG A 326 4.86 -19.58 -6.06
CA ARG A 326 3.55 -19.98 -6.62
C ARG A 326 3.00 -18.98 -7.65
N HIS A 327 3.51 -17.76 -7.66
CA HIS A 327 3.03 -16.66 -8.49
C HIS A 327 4.04 -16.25 -9.58
N THR A 328 5.29 -16.70 -9.48
CA THR A 328 6.34 -16.38 -10.45
C THR A 328 7.43 -17.45 -10.50
N PRO A 329 7.96 -17.77 -11.69
CA PRO A 329 9.13 -18.63 -11.78
C PRO A 329 10.37 -17.90 -11.23
N LEU A 330 11.31 -18.67 -10.68
CA LEU A 330 12.57 -18.19 -10.10
C LEU A 330 13.38 -17.33 -11.08
N GLN A 331 13.39 -17.68 -12.36
CA GLN A 331 14.14 -16.94 -13.39
C GLN A 331 13.62 -15.50 -13.57
N SER A 332 12.36 -15.22 -13.20
CA SER A 332 11.84 -13.84 -13.20
C SER A 332 12.37 -12.98 -12.05
N ILE A 333 12.92 -13.62 -11.00
CA ILE A 333 13.65 -13.00 -9.90
C ILE A 333 15.14 -12.91 -10.30
N ALA A 334 15.76 -14.05 -10.62
CA ALA A 334 17.19 -14.16 -10.93
C ALA A 334 17.64 -13.23 -12.08
N ARG A 335 16.77 -12.90 -13.04
CA ARG A 335 17.08 -11.93 -14.11
C ARG A 335 17.52 -10.55 -13.62
N TRP A 336 17.21 -10.18 -12.37
CA TRP A 336 17.55 -8.89 -11.77
C TRP A 336 18.91 -8.88 -11.07
N LEU A 337 19.53 -10.05 -10.87
CA LEU A 337 20.83 -10.16 -10.24
C LEU A 337 21.92 -9.59 -11.17
N THR A 338 22.93 -8.97 -10.57
CA THR A 338 24.11 -8.46 -11.29
C THR A 338 25.37 -9.32 -11.06
N ILE A 339 25.23 -10.31 -10.19
CA ILE A 339 26.22 -11.30 -9.78
C ILE A 339 25.83 -12.68 -10.29
N ASP A 340 26.82 -13.57 -10.36
CA ASP A 340 26.58 -14.96 -10.67
C ASP A 340 26.25 -15.71 -9.38
N LEU A 341 24.97 -16.02 -9.19
CA LEU A 341 24.46 -16.87 -8.11
C LEU A 341 23.70 -18.03 -8.74
N ASP A 342 23.82 -19.20 -8.12
CA ASP A 342 23.05 -20.36 -8.51
C ASP A 342 21.59 -20.20 -8.06
N ASP A 343 20.69 -20.88 -8.76
CA ASP A 343 19.25 -20.84 -8.44
C ASP A 343 19.01 -21.34 -6.99
N ASP A 344 19.82 -22.28 -6.50
CA ASP A 344 19.75 -22.80 -5.13
C ASP A 344 20.07 -21.73 -4.07
N ASP A 345 21.06 -20.87 -4.30
CA ASP A 345 21.40 -19.77 -3.36
C ASP A 345 20.23 -18.79 -3.19
N VAL A 346 19.52 -18.49 -4.29
CA VAL A 346 18.35 -17.60 -4.28
C VAL A 346 17.19 -18.25 -3.51
N VAL A 347 17.02 -19.56 -3.66
CA VAL A 347 16.00 -20.35 -2.95
C VAL A 347 16.33 -20.45 -1.46
N ASP A 348 17.59 -20.68 -1.10
CA ASP A 348 18.04 -20.74 0.29
C ASP A 348 17.85 -19.40 1.00
N TYR A 349 18.16 -18.28 0.33
CA TYR A 349 17.87 -16.96 0.85
C TYR A 349 16.36 -16.75 1.07
N LEU A 350 15.52 -17.13 0.11
CA LEU A 350 14.06 -17.04 0.20
C LEU A 350 13.51 -17.74 1.46
N TYR A 351 13.91 -18.99 1.70
CA TYR A 351 13.46 -19.77 2.86
C TYR A 351 14.04 -19.25 4.18
N THR A 352 15.30 -18.82 4.18
CA THR A 352 15.94 -18.20 5.35
C THR A 352 15.20 -16.93 5.74
N LYS A 353 14.93 -16.06 4.77
CA LYS A 353 14.19 -14.81 5.00
C LYS A 353 12.75 -15.05 5.44
N ALA A 354 12.08 -16.08 4.92
CA ALA A 354 10.76 -16.47 5.37
C ALA A 354 10.76 -16.98 6.83
N THR A 355 11.83 -17.66 7.25
CA THR A 355 11.99 -18.15 8.62
C THR A 355 12.35 -17.04 9.61
N TYR A 356 13.13 -16.06 9.16
CA TYR A 356 13.57 -14.90 9.96
C TYR A 356 13.20 -13.57 9.27
N PRO A 357 11.91 -13.18 9.26
CA PRO A 357 11.41 -11.99 8.56
C PRO A 357 12.09 -10.67 8.97
N GLU A 358 12.56 -10.60 10.22
CA GLU A 358 13.26 -9.47 10.82
C GLU A 358 14.70 -9.30 10.35
N SER A 359 15.30 -10.36 9.81
CA SER A 359 16.66 -10.34 9.30
C SER A 359 16.85 -9.23 8.26
N VAL A 360 18.06 -8.68 8.20
CA VAL A 360 18.46 -7.73 7.17
C VAL A 360 19.59 -8.35 6.35
N PRO A 361 19.74 -8.01 5.08
CA PRO A 361 20.89 -8.46 4.29
C PRO A 361 22.21 -8.09 4.98
N MET A 362 23.07 -9.08 5.21
CA MET A 362 24.39 -8.92 5.82
C MET A 362 25.51 -8.86 4.78
N THR A 363 25.24 -9.34 3.56
CA THR A 363 26.18 -9.28 2.43
C THR A 363 25.59 -8.54 1.24
N GLU A 364 26.45 -8.11 0.31
CA GLU A 364 26.01 -7.51 -0.95
C GLU A 364 25.22 -8.50 -1.82
N GLU A 365 25.53 -9.80 -1.71
CA GLU A 365 24.83 -10.87 -2.43
C GLU A 365 23.39 -11.00 -1.94
N GLU A 366 23.21 -11.10 -0.61
CA GLU A 366 21.89 -11.10 0.02
C GLU A 366 21.09 -9.84 -0.32
N LEU A 367 21.74 -8.67 -0.33
CA LEU A 367 21.10 -7.41 -0.69
C LEU A 367 20.62 -7.44 -2.14
N GLN A 368 21.42 -7.97 -3.06
CA GLN A 368 21.01 -8.10 -4.45
C GLN A 368 19.84 -9.07 -4.63
N VAL A 369 19.82 -10.18 -3.89
CA VAL A 369 18.68 -11.11 -3.89
C VAL A 369 17.42 -10.41 -3.34
N GLU A 370 17.49 -9.74 -2.19
CA GLU A 370 16.35 -9.03 -1.60
C GLU A 370 15.81 -7.94 -2.54
N GLN A 371 16.70 -7.17 -3.19
CA GLN A 371 16.28 -6.17 -4.18
C GLN A 371 15.72 -6.80 -5.46
N ALA A 372 16.23 -7.96 -5.90
CA ALA A 372 15.67 -8.70 -7.04
C ALA A 372 14.25 -9.19 -6.75
N LEU A 373 14.02 -9.69 -5.53
CA LEU A 373 12.71 -10.06 -5.01
C LEU A 373 11.78 -8.85 -4.98
N GLY A 374 12.23 -7.72 -4.42
CA GLY A 374 11.49 -6.47 -4.38
C GLY A 374 11.03 -6.01 -5.77
N ARG A 375 11.92 -6.00 -6.76
CA ARG A 375 11.55 -5.67 -8.16
C ARG A 375 10.46 -6.60 -8.70
N GLN A 376 10.56 -7.90 -8.43
CA GLN A 376 9.58 -8.84 -8.95
C GLN A 376 8.23 -8.75 -8.22
N LEU A 377 8.22 -8.52 -6.91
CA LEU A 377 7.02 -8.28 -6.11
C LEU A 377 6.24 -7.06 -6.63
N LEU A 378 6.92 -5.92 -6.80
CA LEU A 378 6.33 -4.70 -7.35
C LEU A 378 5.70 -4.94 -8.74
N ARG A 379 6.37 -5.71 -9.60
CA ARG A 379 5.86 -6.04 -10.95
C ARG A 379 4.64 -6.95 -10.91
N LEU A 380 4.57 -7.88 -9.97
CA LEU A 380 3.39 -8.73 -9.80
C LEU A 380 2.22 -7.90 -9.26
N ALA A 381 2.46 -7.09 -8.23
CA ALA A 381 1.45 -6.24 -7.62
C ALA A 381 0.84 -5.28 -8.65
N VAL A 382 1.66 -4.57 -9.44
CA VAL A 382 1.19 -3.66 -10.49
C VAL A 382 0.39 -4.41 -11.57
N ARG A 383 0.88 -5.56 -12.01
CA ARG A 383 0.21 -6.36 -13.05
C ARG A 383 -1.17 -6.85 -12.60
N GLN A 384 -1.29 -7.27 -11.35
CA GLN A 384 -2.56 -7.69 -10.76
C GLN A 384 -3.50 -6.50 -10.56
N ALA A 385 -2.98 -5.35 -10.11
CA ALA A 385 -3.78 -4.14 -9.87
C ALA A 385 -4.32 -3.51 -11.15
N TYR A 386 -3.62 -3.67 -12.29
CA TYR A 386 -3.96 -2.98 -13.54
C TYR A 386 -5.40 -3.21 -13.99
N ALA A 387 -5.92 -4.43 -13.84
CA ALA A 387 -7.28 -4.78 -14.24
C ALA A 387 -8.36 -4.03 -13.43
N ASP A 388 -8.02 -3.59 -12.22
CA ASP A 388 -8.93 -2.89 -11.29
C ASP A 388 -8.73 -1.36 -11.32
N PHE A 389 -7.81 -0.83 -12.14
CA PHE A 389 -7.75 0.62 -12.39
C PHE A 389 -8.94 1.07 -13.24
N PRO A 390 -9.48 2.29 -13.04
CA PRO A 390 -10.57 2.79 -13.87
C PRO A 390 -10.14 2.85 -15.34
N GLN A 391 -10.96 2.28 -16.24
CA GLN A 391 -10.64 2.13 -17.66
C GLN A 391 -10.28 3.47 -18.35
N ALA A 392 -10.86 4.58 -17.89
CA ALA A 392 -10.56 5.91 -18.39
C ALA A 392 -9.08 6.32 -18.26
N PHE A 393 -8.31 5.67 -17.38
CA PHE A 393 -6.90 5.96 -17.14
C PHE A 393 -5.95 4.89 -17.71
N TRP A 394 -6.48 3.89 -18.41
CA TRP A 394 -5.67 2.83 -19.02
C TRP A 394 -4.77 3.39 -20.10
N GLN A 395 -3.51 2.93 -20.08
CA GLN A 395 -2.50 3.31 -21.05
C GLN A 395 -2.21 2.18 -22.03
N PRO A 396 -1.73 2.49 -23.24
CA PRO A 396 -1.31 1.49 -24.22
C PRO A 396 -0.31 0.48 -23.63
N GLN A 397 -0.33 -0.76 -24.14
CA GLN A 397 0.57 -1.85 -23.71
C GLN A 397 0.50 -2.18 -22.21
N ARG A 398 -0.60 -1.81 -21.55
CA ARG A 398 -0.77 -1.97 -20.10
C ARG A 398 0.32 -1.27 -19.28
N ALA A 399 0.85 -0.15 -19.79
CA ALA A 399 1.70 0.73 -19.01
C ALA A 399 0.91 1.31 -17.82
N LEU A 400 1.60 1.66 -16.73
CA LEU A 400 0.93 2.32 -15.60
C LEU A 400 0.21 3.60 -16.05
N PRO A 401 -0.96 3.94 -15.47
CA PRO A 401 -1.51 5.29 -15.58
C PRO A 401 -0.50 6.38 -15.22
N LEU A 402 -0.77 7.61 -15.67
CA LEU A 402 0.01 8.76 -15.26
C LEU A 402 -0.26 9.09 -13.79
N PHE A 403 0.81 9.10 -12.99
CA PHE A 403 0.77 9.42 -11.56
C PHE A 403 1.68 10.61 -11.25
N GLU A 404 1.31 11.41 -10.25
CA GLU A 404 2.08 12.50 -9.67
C GLU A 404 1.49 12.87 -8.29
N PRO A 405 2.23 12.66 -7.18
CA PRO A 405 3.48 11.90 -7.07
C PRO A 405 3.24 10.37 -7.02
N VAL A 406 4.35 9.61 -6.99
CA VAL A 406 4.39 8.22 -6.55
C VAL A 406 5.02 8.18 -5.15
N MET A 407 4.23 7.80 -4.14
CA MET A 407 4.66 7.62 -2.76
C MET A 407 5.20 6.20 -2.55
N LEU A 408 6.39 6.08 -1.98
CA LEU A 408 7.08 4.82 -1.68
C LEU A 408 7.19 4.68 -0.16
N SER A 409 6.67 3.58 0.39
CA SER A 409 6.73 3.27 1.82
C SER A 409 7.06 1.78 2.05
N GLY A 410 7.45 1.44 3.27
CA GLY A 410 7.76 0.07 3.65
C GLY A 410 9.25 -0.27 3.52
N SER A 411 9.62 -1.41 4.12
CA SER A 411 11.02 -1.77 4.41
C SER A 411 11.86 -1.98 3.16
N LEU A 412 11.25 -2.37 2.02
CA LEU A 412 11.97 -2.48 0.74
C LEU A 412 12.66 -1.17 0.36
N PHE A 413 12.01 -0.03 0.62
CA PHE A 413 12.50 1.27 0.18
C PHE A 413 13.27 2.00 1.28
N THR A 414 12.84 1.88 2.54
CA THR A 414 13.43 2.62 3.66
C THR A 414 14.73 1.98 4.17
N ARG A 415 14.98 0.70 3.89
CA ARG A 415 16.22 0.00 4.26
C ARG A 415 17.25 -0.08 3.14
N ALA A 416 16.96 0.48 1.97
CA ALA A 416 17.93 0.51 0.89
C ALA A 416 19.17 1.34 1.33
N PRO A 417 20.39 0.78 1.26
CA PRO A 417 21.60 1.49 1.69
C PRO A 417 21.85 2.82 0.99
N HIS A 418 21.34 3.00 -0.23
CA HIS A 418 21.48 4.23 -0.99
C HIS A 418 20.16 4.67 -1.66
N PRO A 419 19.77 5.96 -1.61
CA PRO A 419 18.54 6.46 -2.24
C PRO A 419 18.42 6.14 -3.74
N ALA A 420 19.55 6.08 -4.46
CA ALA A 420 19.59 5.67 -5.86
C ALA A 420 19.12 4.21 -6.09
N GLN A 421 19.34 3.30 -5.12
CA GLN A 421 18.80 1.94 -5.18
C GLN A 421 17.27 1.98 -5.04
N THR A 422 16.74 2.81 -4.14
CA THR A 422 15.28 3.03 -4.00
C THR A 422 14.65 3.51 -5.30
N VAL A 423 15.29 4.46 -5.99
CA VAL A 423 14.82 4.93 -7.29
C VAL A 423 14.88 3.82 -8.34
N LEU A 424 15.97 3.05 -8.42
CA LEU A 424 16.04 1.91 -9.35
C LEU A 424 14.97 0.84 -9.06
N LEU A 425 14.76 0.48 -7.81
CA LEU A 425 13.70 -0.46 -7.38
C LEU A 425 12.33 0.01 -7.88
N ALA A 426 12.00 1.28 -7.67
CA ALA A 426 10.75 1.87 -8.11
C ALA A 426 10.63 1.90 -9.64
N LEU A 427 11.68 2.31 -10.36
CA LEU A 427 11.66 2.37 -11.82
C LEU A 427 11.55 0.98 -12.47
N ASP A 428 12.24 -0.02 -11.93
CA ASP A 428 12.26 -1.39 -12.47
C ASP A 428 10.99 -2.16 -12.13
N GLY A 429 10.51 -1.96 -10.89
CA GLY A 429 9.35 -2.60 -10.31
C GLY A 429 8.03 -2.03 -10.83
N LEU A 430 7.87 -0.72 -10.70
CA LEU A 430 6.63 -0.02 -11.06
C LEU A 430 6.58 0.35 -12.53
N GLN A 431 7.72 0.74 -13.11
CA GLN A 431 7.80 1.26 -14.48
C GLN A 431 6.85 2.44 -14.73
N PRO A 432 6.99 3.55 -13.97
CA PRO A 432 6.16 4.75 -14.16
C PRO A 432 6.39 5.33 -15.56
N ILE A 433 5.42 6.09 -16.06
CA ILE A 433 5.46 6.75 -17.36
C ILE A 433 5.27 8.26 -17.25
N GLY A 434 5.71 8.99 -18.26
CA GLY A 434 5.60 10.44 -18.31
C GLY A 434 6.49 11.11 -17.28
N VAL A 435 6.04 12.22 -16.70
CA VAL A 435 6.75 12.90 -15.61
C VAL A 435 6.09 12.54 -14.27
N THR A 436 6.88 12.16 -13.28
CA THR A 436 6.40 11.93 -11.90
C THR A 436 7.49 12.22 -10.88
N THR A 437 7.14 12.71 -9.71
CA THR A 437 8.04 12.73 -8.55
C THR A 437 7.93 11.41 -7.78
N LEU A 438 9.06 10.80 -7.43
CA LEU A 438 9.14 9.70 -6.47
C LEU A 438 9.41 10.27 -5.09
N VAL A 439 8.57 9.94 -4.11
CA VAL A 439 8.68 10.46 -2.74
C VAL A 439 8.76 9.29 -1.77
N LEU A 440 9.79 9.28 -0.90
CA LEU A 440 10.00 8.26 0.12
C LEU A 440 9.37 8.70 1.45
N ASP A 441 8.44 7.89 1.95
CA ASP A 441 7.98 7.93 3.33
C ASP A 441 9.01 7.21 4.22
N GLN A 442 9.95 7.99 4.76
CA GLN A 442 11.14 7.44 5.43
C GLN A 442 10.80 6.66 6.71
N ASN A 443 9.75 7.09 7.41
CA ASN A 443 9.41 6.60 8.74
C ASN A 443 8.06 5.88 8.80
N HIS A 444 7.51 5.50 7.63
CA HIS A 444 6.22 4.81 7.51
C HIS A 444 5.07 5.62 8.16
N LEU A 445 5.07 6.94 7.96
CA LEU A 445 4.11 7.85 8.56
C LEU A 445 2.76 7.85 7.85
N LEU A 446 2.70 7.53 6.54
CA LEU A 446 1.44 7.64 5.78
C LEU A 446 0.27 6.87 6.39
N PRO A 447 0.41 5.61 6.84
CA PRO A 447 -0.69 4.92 7.52
C PRO A 447 -1.11 5.62 8.82
N MET A 448 -0.15 6.00 9.67
CA MET A 448 -0.41 6.67 10.94
C MET A 448 -1.12 8.01 10.75
N LEU A 449 -0.68 8.83 9.78
CA LEU A 449 -1.35 10.08 9.41
C LEU A 449 -2.75 9.83 8.84
N GLY A 450 -2.96 8.73 8.13
CA GLY A 450 -4.27 8.33 7.60
C GLY A 450 -5.29 7.96 8.66
N ALA A 451 -4.82 7.38 9.76
CA ALA A 451 -5.61 7.11 10.96
C ALA A 451 -5.81 8.40 11.79
N ALA A 452 -4.75 9.16 12.05
CA ALA A 452 -4.80 10.42 12.80
C ALA A 452 -5.73 11.46 12.15
N ALA A 453 -5.82 11.48 10.82
CA ALA A 453 -6.69 12.40 10.07
C ALA A 453 -8.19 12.24 10.38
N GLU A 454 -8.63 11.14 11.00
CA GLU A 454 -10.01 11.00 11.48
C GLU A 454 -10.30 11.90 12.67
N MET A 455 -9.32 12.06 13.58
CA MET A 455 -9.47 12.86 14.79
C MET A 455 -8.97 14.29 14.58
N ASN A 456 -7.82 14.44 13.91
CA ASN A 456 -7.18 15.74 13.68
C ASN A 456 -6.61 15.82 12.25
N PRO A 457 -7.41 16.30 11.28
CA PRO A 457 -6.94 16.51 9.91
C PRO A 457 -5.76 17.49 9.81
N TYR A 458 -5.69 18.53 10.65
CA TYR A 458 -4.65 19.55 10.59
C TYR A 458 -3.26 18.98 10.87
N LEU A 459 -3.15 18.09 11.85
CA LEU A 459 -1.92 17.35 12.14
C LEU A 459 -1.41 16.64 10.88
N SER A 460 -2.27 15.89 10.20
CA SER A 460 -1.88 15.15 9.01
C SER A 460 -1.44 16.04 7.85
N VAL A 461 -2.05 17.22 7.69
CA VAL A 461 -1.62 18.18 6.66
C VAL A 461 -0.26 18.77 6.98
N GLN A 462 -0.05 19.22 8.22
CA GLN A 462 1.20 19.88 8.60
C GLN A 462 2.39 18.91 8.57
N VAL A 463 2.21 17.67 9.05
CA VAL A 463 3.29 16.67 9.02
C VAL A 463 3.60 16.21 7.58
N LEU A 464 2.63 16.24 6.65
CA LEU A 464 2.92 15.93 5.24
C LEU A 464 3.94 16.89 4.60
N GLU A 465 4.05 18.12 5.11
CA GLU A 465 5.01 19.12 4.65
C GLU A 465 6.37 19.04 5.37
N SER A 466 6.51 18.09 6.30
CA SER A 466 7.74 17.86 7.06
C SER A 466 8.82 17.11 6.25
N PRO A 467 10.10 17.16 6.67
CA PRO A 467 11.20 16.48 5.98
C PRO A 467 11.14 14.94 6.03
N HIS A 468 10.13 14.34 6.67
CA HIS A 468 9.93 12.89 6.68
C HIS A 468 9.54 12.31 5.32
N PHE A 469 9.02 13.14 4.42
CA PHE A 469 8.71 12.77 3.04
C PHE A 469 9.80 13.28 2.09
N LEU A 470 10.78 12.42 1.82
CA LEU A 470 11.94 12.78 1.01
C LEU A 470 11.61 12.70 -0.48
N PRO A 471 11.57 13.81 -1.24
CA PRO A 471 11.50 13.74 -2.68
C PRO A 471 12.82 13.17 -3.22
N LEU A 472 12.77 11.93 -3.73
CA LEU A 472 13.95 11.22 -4.22
C LEU A 472 14.38 11.74 -5.58
N ALA A 473 13.46 11.77 -6.54
CA ALA A 473 13.76 12.11 -7.93
C ALA A 473 12.51 12.63 -8.62
N THR A 474 12.66 13.67 -9.46
CA THR A 474 11.71 13.92 -10.54
C THR A 474 12.10 13.03 -11.71
N VAL A 475 11.22 12.13 -12.12
CA VAL A 475 11.47 11.14 -13.18
C VAL A 475 10.79 11.57 -14.47
N VAL A 476 11.50 11.47 -15.59
CA VAL A 476 10.95 11.56 -16.96
C VAL A 476 11.12 10.21 -17.65
N ALA A 477 10.02 9.47 -17.79
CA ALA A 477 10.00 8.12 -18.35
C ALA A 477 9.15 8.05 -19.63
N PRO A 478 9.74 8.32 -20.82
CA PRO A 478 9.04 8.20 -22.09
C PRO A 478 8.59 6.76 -22.40
N VAL A 479 7.39 6.63 -22.97
CA VAL A 479 6.89 5.41 -23.60
C VAL A 479 7.32 5.40 -25.06
N TRP A 480 8.08 4.38 -25.47
CA TRP A 480 8.56 4.25 -26.84
C TRP A 480 8.87 2.80 -27.20
N ARG A 481 9.01 2.54 -28.50
CA ARG A 481 9.40 1.24 -29.06
C ARG A 481 10.55 1.41 -30.05
N GLY A 482 11.54 0.53 -30.02
CA GLY A 482 12.65 0.52 -30.98
C GLY A 482 13.91 -0.13 -30.41
N GLY A 483 15.02 0.01 -31.12
CA GLY A 483 16.34 -0.47 -30.68
C GLY A 483 17.02 0.45 -29.67
N PHE A 484 17.94 -0.13 -28.89
CA PHE A 484 18.84 0.59 -27.98
C PHE A 484 19.71 1.61 -28.73
N GLY A 485 20.08 2.70 -28.06
CA GLY A 485 21.02 3.71 -28.56
C GLY A 485 20.43 4.80 -29.45
N ARG A 486 19.21 4.64 -29.97
CA ARG A 486 18.56 5.68 -30.77
C ARG A 486 18.16 6.89 -29.91
N PRO A 487 18.18 8.13 -30.42
CA PRO A 487 17.63 9.28 -29.70
C PRO A 487 16.13 9.10 -29.41
N VAL A 488 15.72 9.33 -28.16
CA VAL A 488 14.30 9.21 -27.74
C VAL A 488 13.71 10.54 -27.30
N LEU A 489 14.51 11.39 -26.67
CA LEU A 489 14.03 12.62 -26.05
C LEU A 489 15.18 13.63 -25.96
N ARG A 490 14.95 14.87 -26.40
CA ARG A 490 15.83 16.00 -26.07
C ARG A 490 15.23 16.76 -24.90
N VAL A 491 16.06 17.06 -23.91
CA VAL A 491 15.69 17.77 -22.69
C VAL A 491 16.52 19.04 -22.59
N GLN A 492 15.85 20.16 -22.34
CA GLN A 492 16.50 21.43 -22.02
C GLN A 492 16.14 21.79 -20.58
N VAL A 493 17.15 22.01 -19.75
CA VAL A 493 17.01 22.36 -18.34
C VAL A 493 17.58 23.74 -18.10
N GLU A 494 16.75 24.63 -17.58
CA GLU A 494 17.07 26.01 -17.23
C GLU A 494 16.95 26.17 -15.72
N THR A 495 18.09 26.24 -15.04
CA THR A 495 18.19 26.75 -13.67
C THR A 495 18.18 28.27 -13.75
N GLY A 496 17.53 28.97 -12.82
CA GLY A 496 17.35 30.44 -12.88
C GLY A 496 18.62 31.26 -13.11
N GLU A 497 19.80 30.69 -12.83
CA GLU A 497 21.10 31.23 -13.17
C GLU A 497 21.88 30.24 -14.06
N GLY A 498 22.47 30.73 -15.15
CA GLY A 498 23.35 29.96 -16.03
C GLY A 498 22.84 29.70 -17.46
N LYS A 499 23.67 29.07 -18.29
CA LYS A 499 23.28 28.64 -19.65
C LYS A 499 22.38 27.41 -19.57
N PRO A 500 21.33 27.32 -20.40
CA PRO A 500 20.49 26.13 -20.47
C PRO A 500 21.32 24.88 -20.79
N ARG A 501 21.18 23.84 -19.97
CA ARG A 501 21.80 22.54 -20.22
C ARG A 501 20.90 21.75 -21.17
N GLN A 502 21.46 21.33 -22.31
CA GLN A 502 20.77 20.43 -23.24
C GLN A 502 21.32 19.02 -23.09
N VAL A 503 20.41 18.04 -22.99
CA VAL A 503 20.73 16.62 -22.88
C VAL A 503 19.90 15.85 -23.90
N GLU A 504 20.55 14.97 -24.67
CA GLU A 504 19.88 14.02 -25.54
C GLU A 504 19.84 12.65 -24.86
N LEU A 505 18.64 12.21 -24.51
CA LEU A 505 18.39 10.89 -23.95
C LEU A 505 18.31 9.87 -25.09
N LYS A 506 19.10 8.80 -24.96
CA LYS A 506 19.10 7.66 -25.88
C LYS A 506 18.29 6.50 -25.30
N GLY A 507 17.72 5.69 -26.19
CA GLY A 507 16.96 4.49 -25.82
C GLY A 507 17.82 3.49 -25.07
N GLY A 508 17.37 3.03 -23.90
CA GLY A 508 18.11 2.12 -23.03
C GLY A 508 19.01 2.79 -22.00
N ALA A 509 19.16 4.12 -22.03
CA ALA A 509 20.01 4.87 -21.11
C ALA A 509 19.24 5.38 -19.88
N LEU A 510 19.98 5.60 -18.79
CA LEU A 510 19.58 6.43 -17.66
C LEU A 510 20.54 7.60 -17.59
N GLU A 511 20.00 8.80 -17.38
CA GLU A 511 20.79 10.02 -17.18
C GLU A 511 20.22 10.80 -16.00
N VAL A 512 21.10 11.41 -15.20
CA VAL A 512 20.72 12.23 -14.05
C VAL A 512 21.19 13.66 -14.29
N ILE A 513 20.31 14.62 -14.03
CA ILE A 513 20.59 16.04 -14.09
C ILE A 513 20.35 16.61 -12.69
N PRO A 514 21.41 16.99 -11.95
CA PRO A 514 21.26 17.57 -10.63
C PRO A 514 20.40 18.84 -10.65
N ILE A 515 19.44 18.90 -9.74
CA ILE A 515 18.68 20.12 -9.41
C ILE A 515 18.76 20.26 -7.88
N PRO A 516 19.55 21.21 -7.36
CA PRO A 516 19.76 21.32 -5.92
C PRO A 516 18.46 21.50 -5.13
N LEU A 517 18.37 20.87 -3.95
CA LEU A 517 17.25 21.05 -3.03
C LEU A 517 17.02 22.55 -2.74
N GLY A 518 15.75 22.95 -2.64
CA GLY A 518 15.36 24.35 -2.45
C GLY A 518 15.38 25.21 -3.72
N THR A 519 15.84 24.67 -4.86
CA THR A 519 15.81 25.36 -6.15
C THR A 519 14.70 24.83 -7.07
N GLN A 520 14.42 25.57 -8.15
CA GLN A 520 13.53 25.12 -9.23
C GLN A 520 14.23 25.25 -10.58
N ALA A 521 13.90 24.34 -11.49
CA ALA A 521 14.37 24.40 -12.87
C ALA A 521 13.20 24.28 -13.85
N ARG A 522 13.24 25.09 -14.90
CA ARG A 522 12.33 24.96 -16.04
C ARG A 522 12.85 23.86 -16.97
N VAL A 523 12.06 22.80 -17.15
CA VAL A 523 12.42 21.64 -17.96
C VAL A 523 11.54 21.58 -19.20
N THR A 524 12.15 21.60 -20.38
CA THR A 524 11.45 21.48 -21.67
C THR A 524 11.76 20.13 -22.32
N LEU A 525 10.71 19.36 -22.59
CA LEU A 525 10.77 18.03 -23.20
C LEU A 525 10.45 18.11 -24.68
N ARG A 526 11.30 17.52 -25.52
CA ARG A 526 11.11 17.40 -26.98
C ARG A 526 11.26 15.93 -27.40
N PRO A 527 10.18 15.14 -27.34
CA PRO A 527 10.23 13.71 -27.70
C PRO A 527 10.45 13.52 -29.20
N ALA A 528 11.10 12.42 -29.57
CA ALA A 528 11.16 11.99 -30.97
C ALA A 528 9.78 11.54 -31.49
N SER A 529 9.64 11.40 -32.81
CA SER A 529 8.40 10.89 -33.42
C SER A 529 8.01 9.53 -32.84
N GLY A 530 6.74 9.38 -32.45
CA GLY A 530 6.20 8.16 -31.84
C GLY A 530 6.61 7.91 -30.39
N VAL A 531 7.34 8.83 -29.74
CA VAL A 531 7.69 8.77 -28.31
C VAL A 531 6.67 9.59 -27.52
N ASP A 532 6.10 9.01 -26.46
CA ASP A 532 5.12 9.69 -25.60
C ASP A 532 5.72 9.99 -24.23
N VAL A 533 5.59 11.23 -23.77
CA VAL A 533 6.01 11.70 -22.43
C VAL A 533 4.81 11.99 -21.51
N GLY A 534 3.66 11.42 -21.80
CA GLY A 534 2.41 11.58 -21.04
C GLY A 534 1.46 12.65 -21.60
N ARG A 535 1.69 13.11 -22.84
CA ARG A 535 0.84 14.11 -23.54
C ARG A 535 0.45 13.68 -24.95
N GLY A 536 0.72 12.43 -25.30
CA GLY A 536 0.50 11.85 -26.62
C GLY A 536 1.80 11.74 -27.43
N PRO A 537 1.85 10.85 -28.43
CA PRO A 537 3.06 10.59 -29.20
C PRO A 537 3.60 11.84 -29.92
N GLY A 538 4.90 12.11 -29.77
CA GLY A 538 5.59 13.23 -30.40
C GLY A 538 5.28 14.61 -29.80
N ARG A 539 4.45 14.69 -28.75
CA ARG A 539 4.06 15.96 -28.13
C ARG A 539 4.95 16.28 -26.94
N GLY A 540 5.81 17.29 -27.13
CA GLY A 540 6.63 17.88 -26.07
C GLY A 540 5.86 18.88 -25.21
N TYR A 541 6.40 19.18 -24.03
CA TYR A 541 5.87 20.23 -23.16
C TYR A 541 6.94 20.71 -22.17
N THR A 542 6.68 21.83 -21.52
CA THR A 542 7.53 22.43 -20.48
C THR A 542 6.86 22.32 -19.12
N PHE A 543 7.63 22.06 -18.07
CA PHE A 543 7.17 22.01 -16.69
C PHE A 543 8.23 22.56 -15.73
N GLN A 544 7.83 22.85 -14.49
CA GLN A 544 8.74 23.23 -13.41
C GLN A 544 9.10 21.97 -12.60
N ALA A 545 10.40 21.72 -12.43
CA ALA A 545 10.91 20.66 -11.58
C ALA A 545 11.53 21.28 -10.33
N ALA A 546 11.05 20.88 -9.15
CA ALA A 546 11.69 21.23 -7.89
C ALA A 546 12.96 20.38 -7.68
N GLY A 547 13.91 20.91 -6.92
CA GLY A 547 15.05 20.13 -6.46
C GLY A 547 14.63 18.93 -5.61
N THR A 548 15.23 17.78 -5.89
CA THR A 548 15.00 16.51 -5.19
C THR A 548 16.37 15.90 -4.85
N HIS A 549 16.39 14.83 -4.05
CA HIS A 549 17.65 14.23 -3.59
C HIS A 549 18.62 13.85 -4.74
N LEU A 550 18.12 13.22 -5.80
CA LEU A 550 18.89 12.90 -7.02
C LEU A 550 18.66 13.89 -8.18
N GLY A 551 17.83 14.92 -7.99
CA GLY A 551 17.40 15.81 -9.08
C GLY A 551 16.51 15.14 -10.14
N LEU A 552 16.75 15.47 -11.42
CA LEU A 552 15.95 15.03 -12.56
C LEU A 552 16.54 13.74 -13.17
N VAL A 553 15.82 12.64 -13.06
CA VAL A 553 16.19 11.34 -13.63
C VAL A 553 15.47 11.12 -14.95
N LEU A 554 16.22 10.95 -16.03
CA LEU A 554 15.73 10.66 -17.37
C LEU A 554 15.82 9.15 -17.64
N ASP A 555 14.69 8.46 -17.70
CA ASP A 555 14.61 7.01 -17.92
C ASP A 555 14.30 6.68 -19.39
N GLY A 556 15.35 6.53 -20.18
CA GLY A 556 15.27 6.17 -21.60
C GLY A 556 15.04 4.70 -21.85
N ARG A 557 14.87 3.84 -20.83
CA ARG A 557 14.85 2.37 -20.98
C ARG A 557 13.56 1.82 -21.58
N GLY A 558 12.55 2.67 -21.73
CA GLY A 558 11.29 2.33 -22.39
C GLY A 558 10.31 1.61 -21.48
N ARG A 559 9.07 1.50 -21.96
CA ARG A 559 7.91 0.98 -21.24
C ARG A 559 7.06 0.15 -22.21
N PRO A 560 6.95 -1.19 -22.01
CA PRO A 560 7.59 -1.97 -20.97
C PRO A 560 9.12 -2.05 -21.13
N LEU A 561 9.82 -2.16 -20.01
CA LEU A 561 11.25 -2.39 -19.89
C LEU A 561 11.60 -3.74 -20.53
N ARG A 562 12.51 -3.70 -21.50
CA ARG A 562 13.01 -4.89 -22.21
C ARG A 562 14.45 -5.13 -21.80
N LEU A 563 14.67 -6.24 -21.10
CA LEU A 563 16.00 -6.69 -20.72
C LEU A 563 16.57 -7.59 -21.82
N PRO A 564 17.89 -7.53 -22.11
CA PRO A 564 18.54 -8.50 -22.98
C PRO A 564 18.34 -9.93 -22.45
N ALA A 565 18.15 -10.87 -23.39
CA ALA A 565 18.11 -12.30 -23.05
C ALA A 565 19.50 -12.78 -22.58
N ASP A 566 20.55 -12.34 -23.28
CA ASP A 566 21.94 -12.58 -22.91
C ASP A 566 22.28 -12.00 -21.53
N ARG A 567 22.83 -12.87 -20.67
CA ARG A 567 23.09 -12.56 -19.26
C ARG A 567 24.20 -11.54 -19.10
N GLU A 568 25.32 -11.71 -19.79
CA GLU A 568 26.46 -10.81 -19.72
C GLU A 568 26.08 -9.39 -20.16
N ARG A 569 25.35 -9.28 -21.27
CA ARG A 569 24.87 -7.99 -21.75
C ARG A 569 23.93 -7.32 -20.74
N ARG A 570 23.10 -8.10 -20.05
CA ARG A 570 22.20 -7.61 -19.01
C ARG A 570 22.97 -7.13 -17.78
N HIS A 571 23.97 -7.87 -17.31
CA HIS A 571 24.86 -7.45 -16.20
C HIS A 571 25.59 -6.14 -16.52
N GLN A 572 26.14 -6.02 -17.74
CA GLN A 572 26.78 -4.79 -18.20
C GLN A 572 25.82 -3.59 -18.17
N LEU A 573 24.57 -3.77 -18.59
CA LEU A 573 23.56 -2.71 -18.53
C LEU A 573 23.23 -2.31 -17.10
N TYR A 574 23.08 -3.27 -16.18
CA TYR A 574 22.81 -2.96 -14.78
C TYR A 574 23.93 -2.17 -14.13
N ARG A 575 25.19 -2.54 -14.38
CA ARG A 575 26.36 -1.79 -13.89
C ARG A 575 26.39 -0.36 -14.46
N LEU A 576 26.06 -0.20 -15.74
CA LEU A 576 25.98 1.11 -16.39
C LEU A 576 24.85 1.97 -15.80
N TRP A 577 23.68 1.39 -15.57
CA TRP A 577 22.56 2.08 -14.95
C TRP A 577 22.87 2.49 -13.52
N TRP A 578 23.52 1.60 -12.76
CA TRP A 578 23.97 1.88 -11.41
C TRP A 578 24.99 3.02 -11.36
N SER A 579 26.03 2.99 -12.21
CA SER A 579 27.01 4.08 -12.26
C SER A 579 26.36 5.42 -12.61
N LYS A 580 25.35 5.42 -13.50
CA LYS A 580 24.68 6.65 -13.94
C LYS A 580 23.77 7.30 -12.90
N ILE A 581 23.20 6.53 -11.99
CA ILE A 581 22.21 7.02 -11.02
C ILE A 581 22.78 7.22 -9.62
N ARG A 582 23.91 6.58 -9.32
CA ARG A 582 24.64 6.75 -8.06
C ARG A 582 25.44 8.05 -8.03
N ASP A 583 26.00 8.43 -9.18
CA ASP A 583 26.79 9.67 -9.38
C ASP A 583 25.87 10.90 -9.46
#